data_AF-A0A7X7IPC8-F1
#
_entry.id   AF-A0A7X7IPC8-F1
#
_cell.length_a   1.000
_cell.length_b   1.000
_cell.length_c   1.000
_cell.angle_alpha   90.00
_cell.angle_beta   90.00
_cell.angle_gamma   90.00
#
_symmetry.space_group_name_H-M   'P 1'
#
loop_
_entity.id
_entity.type
_entity.pdbx_description
1 polymer ?
#
loop_
_entity_poly.entity_id
_entity_poly.type
_entity_poly.pdbx_seq_one_letter_code
_entity_poly.pdbx_strand_id
1 'polypeptide(L)' 'MTQARNPDIKDAAHRLIDELPDDATWDDVMYRIYVRQSVDAGLRDVEAGRVLEVSEVRRRFGLPE' A
#
# COMPACT_ATOMS: atom_id res chain seq x y z
N MET A 1 -8.73 0.38 14.86
CA MET A 1 -8.39 0.07 13.44
C MET A 1 -9.65 -0.37 12.72
N THR A 2 -10.64 0.52 12.57
CA THR A 2 -11.87 0.16 11.86
C THR A 2 -11.72 0.68 10.45
N GLN A 3 -11.39 -0.20 9.51
CA GLN A 3 -11.41 0.13 8.09
C GLN A 3 -12.84 0.54 7.76
N ALA A 4 -13.04 1.78 7.29
CA ALA A 4 -14.34 2.26 6.85
C ALA A 4 -14.90 1.26 5.82
N ARG A 5 -16.18 0.89 5.95
CA ARG A 5 -16.85 0.00 4.99
C ARG A 5 -16.69 0.59 3.60
N ASN A 6 -15.85 -0.03 2.79
CA ASN A 6 -15.75 0.32 1.39
C ASN A 6 -16.83 -0.47 0.64
N PRO A 7 -17.88 0.17 0.08
CA PRO A 7 -18.95 -0.53 -0.62
C PRO A 7 -18.44 -1.36 -1.83
N ASP A 8 -17.21 -1.10 -2.27
CA ASP A 8 -16.53 -1.73 -3.42
C ASP A 8 -15.43 -2.73 -2.99
N ILE A 9 -15.41 -3.22 -1.73
CA ILE A 9 -14.33 -4.15 -1.31
C ILE A 9 -14.35 -5.45 -2.13
N LYS A 10 -15.54 -5.91 -2.55
CA LYS A 10 -15.68 -7.12 -3.36
C LYS A 10 -15.15 -6.89 -4.77
N ASP A 11 -15.55 -5.83 -5.46
CA ASP A 11 -15.10 -5.63 -6.85
C ASP A 11 -13.63 -5.19 -6.91
N ALA A 12 -13.12 -4.53 -5.86
CA ALA A 12 -11.69 -4.31 -5.69
C ALA A 12 -10.89 -5.62 -5.48
N ALA A 13 -11.43 -6.57 -4.71
CA ALA A 13 -10.80 -7.87 -4.52
C ALA A 13 -10.85 -8.71 -5.80
N HIS A 14 -11.97 -8.68 -6.54
CA HIS A 14 -12.07 -9.33 -7.85
C HIS A 14 -11.03 -8.80 -8.82
N ARG A 15 -10.93 -7.47 -9.01
CA ARG A 15 -9.89 -6.87 -9.87
C ARG A 15 -8.47 -7.30 -9.48
N LEU A 16 -8.17 -7.33 -8.18
CA LEU A 16 -6.85 -7.76 -7.69
C LEU A 16 -6.55 -9.21 -8.09
N ILE A 17 -7.54 -10.09 -8.00
CA ILE A 17 -7.42 -11.51 -8.34
C ILE A 17 -7.34 -11.70 -9.87
N ASP A 18 -8.18 -11.00 -10.62
CA ASP A 18 -8.25 -11.09 -12.09
C ASP A 18 -6.94 -10.67 -12.79
N GLU A 19 -6.16 -9.81 -12.13
CA GLU A 19 -4.86 -9.36 -12.61
C GLU A 19 -3.69 -10.29 -12.23
N LEU A 20 -3.93 -11.37 -11.48
CA LEU A 20 -2.87 -12.32 -11.10
C LEU A 20 -2.54 -13.28 -12.25
N PRO A 21 -1.29 -13.74 -12.36
CA PRO A 21 -0.94 -14.88 -13.21
C PRO A 21 -1.70 -16.15 -12.82
N ASP A 22 -1.95 -17.04 -13.78
CA ASP A 22 -2.63 -18.33 -13.54
C ASP A 22 -1.87 -19.25 -12.57
N ASP A 23 -0.55 -19.09 -12.47
CA ASP A 23 0.34 -19.84 -11.57
C ASP A 23 0.61 -19.10 -10.24
N ALA A 24 -0.12 -18.02 -9.96
CA ALA A 24 0.03 -17.26 -8.73
C ALA A 24 -0.25 -18.11 -7.49
N THR A 25 0.53 -17.85 -6.44
CA THR A 25 0.43 -18.51 -5.14
C THR A 25 -0.37 -17.66 -4.15
N TRP A 26 -0.70 -18.26 -2.99
CA TRP A 26 -1.29 -17.49 -1.89
C TRP A 26 -0.37 -16.38 -1.37
N ASP A 27 0.95 -16.55 -1.46
CA ASP A 27 1.90 -15.52 -1.08
C ASP A 27 1.81 -14.30 -2.00
N ASP A 28 1.57 -14.51 -3.31
CA ASP A 28 1.36 -13.42 -4.28
C ASP A 28 0.07 -12.63 -3.99
N VAL A 29 -1.00 -13.34 -3.63
CA VAL A 29 -2.28 -12.71 -3.22
C VAL A 29 -2.04 -11.83 -1.99
N MET A 30 -1.37 -12.36 -0.98
CA MET A 30 -1.09 -11.63 0.26
C MET A 30 -0.17 -10.43 0.03
N TYR A 31 0.85 -10.59 -0.81
CA TYR A 31 1.75 -9.52 -1.18
C TYR A 31 1.00 -8.37 -1.87
N ARG A 32 0.12 -8.65 -2.83
CA ARG A 32 -0.69 -7.60 -3.49
C ARG A 32 -1.58 -6.84 -2.50
N ILE A 33 -2.22 -7.56 -1.57
CA ILE A 33 -3.02 -6.93 -0.51
C ILE A 33 -2.15 -5.99 0.34
N TYR A 34 -0.97 -6.45 0.75
CA TYR A 34 -0.04 -5.65 1.54
C TYR A 34 0.44 -4.38 0.81
N VAL A 35 0.81 -4.51 -0.47
CA VAL A 35 1.23 -3.37 -1.29
C VAL A 35 0.11 -2.34 -1.39
N ARG A 36 -1.13 -2.77 -1.68
CA ARG A 36 -2.28 -1.88 -1.75
C ARG A 36 -2.51 -1.13 -0.44
N GLN A 37 -2.47 -1.85 0.70
CA GLN A 37 -2.62 -1.23 2.02
C GLN A 37 -1.53 -0.20 2.31
N SER A 38 -0.29 -0.50 1.94
CA SER A 38 0.85 0.40 2.11
C SER A 38 0.70 1.67 1.27
N VAL A 39 0.24 1.55 0.02
CA VAL A 39 -0.04 2.71 -0.85
C VAL A 39 -1.17 3.56 -0.27
N ASP A 40 -2.30 2.93 0.09
CA ASP A 40 -3.44 3.65 0.67
C ASP A 40 -3.09 4.34 1.99
N ALA A 41 -2.20 3.74 2.80
CA ALA A 41 -1.69 4.36 4.01
C ALA A 41 -0.83 5.59 3.67
N GLY A 42 0.10 5.47 2.72
CA GLY A 42 0.93 6.57 2.25
C GLY A 42 0.12 7.74 1.69
N LEU A 43 -0.94 7.47 0.92
CA LEU A 43 -1.84 8.52 0.42
C LEU A 43 -2.53 9.28 1.57
N ARG A 44 -3.01 8.55 2.59
CA ARG A 44 -3.59 9.18 3.79
C ARG A 44 -2.56 9.95 4.62
N ASP A 45 -1.30 9.54 4.61
CA ASP A 45 -0.20 10.26 5.25
C ASP A 45 0.08 11.58 4.52
N VAL A 46 0.10 11.56 3.18
CA VAL A 46 0.23 12.77 2.36
C VAL A 46 -0.92 13.73 2.60
N GLU A 47 -2.17 13.27 2.54
CA GLU A 47 -3.36 14.11 2.78
C GLU A 47 -3.36 14.74 4.18
N ALA A 48 -2.83 14.02 5.17
CA ALA A 48 -2.74 14.50 6.54
C ALA A 48 -1.45 15.28 6.85
N GLY A 49 -0.60 15.54 5.86
CA GLY A 49 0.69 16.23 6.03
C GLY A 49 1.72 15.46 6.87
N ARG A 50 1.55 14.14 7.05
CA ARG A 50 2.51 13.26 7.75
C ARG A 50 3.64 12.85 6.80
N VAL A 51 4.37 13.83 6.28
CA VAL A 51 5.47 13.63 5.32
C VAL A 51 6.78 14.15 5.90
N LEU A 52 7.90 13.69 5.33
CA LEU A 52 9.26 14.16 5.67
C LEU A 52 9.96 14.62 4.41
N GLU A 53 10.82 15.63 4.55
CA GLU A 53 11.74 16.05 3.48
C GLU A 53 12.72 14.93 3.13
N VAL A 54 13.15 14.90 1.87
CA VAL A 54 14.07 13.86 1.39
C VAL A 54 15.40 13.88 2.18
N SER A 55 15.90 15.07 2.51
CA SER A 55 17.12 15.23 3.32
C SER A 55 16.96 14.63 4.72
N GLU A 56 15.78 14.79 5.34
CA GLU A 56 15.46 14.19 6.64
C GLU A 56 15.50 12.65 6.58
N VAL A 57 14.87 12.09 5.55
CA VAL A 57 14.84 10.63 5.33
C VAL A 57 16.26 10.11 5.14
N ARG A 58 17.06 10.72 4.26
CA ARG A 58 18.43 10.31 3.99
C ARG A 58 19.29 10.33 5.25
N ARG A 59 19.19 11.40 6.05
CA ARG A 59 19.89 11.50 7.33
C ARG A 59 19.51 10.38 8.31
N ARG A 60 18.22 10.04 8.41
CA ARG A 60 17.74 8.95 9.28
C ARG A 60 18.27 7.57 8.90
N PHE A 61 18.53 7.36 7.60
CA PHE A 61 19.10 6.11 7.08
C PHE A 61 20.63 6.16 6.90
N GLY A 62 21.31 7.23 7.33
CA GLY A 62 22.77 7.37 7.19
C GLY A 62 23.25 7.52 5.75
N LEU A 63 22.39 8.03 4.87
CA LEU A 63 22.68 8.27 3.46
C LEU A 63 23.17 9.71 3.26
N PRO A 64 24.12 9.95 2.32
CA PRO A 64 24.58 11.30 2.00
C PRO A 64 23.43 12.14 1.43
N GLU A 65 23.37 13.44 1.67
CA GLU A 65 22.29 14.32 1.15
C GLU A 65 22.22 14.32 -0.38
#